data_AF-A0A0C2X1L5-F1
#
_entry.id   AF-A0A0C2X1L5-F1
#
_cell.length_a   1.000
_cell.length_b   1.000
_cell.length_c   1.000
_cell.angle_alpha   90.00
_cell.angle_beta   90.00
_cell.angle_gamma   90.00
#
_symmetry.space_group_name_H-M   'P 1'
#
loop_
_entity.id
_entity.type
_entity.pdbx_description
1 polymer ?
#
loop_
_entity_poly.entity_id
_entity_poly.type
_entity_poly.pdbx_seq_one_letter_code
_entity_poly.pdbx_strand_id
1 'polypeptide(L)'
;ASQWGIGFVMDGLWFAWKFADSIITTHSRSQIDSNWAEMLAVEVGLLTVIHWVCGVIRKEGGDLKSLEILVRSDNTGVVKAIERRHTNHPLQQDILRRILDMAGEHDVELTMKWISSTDNLADKPSRG
;
A
#
# COMPACT_ATOMS: atom_id res chain seq x y z
N ALA A 1 -4.31 -6.47 4.32
CA ALA A 1 -3.85 -7.43 3.30
C ALA A 1 -3.94 -8.85 3.87
N SER A 2 -3.86 -9.89 3.06
CA SER A 2 -3.97 -11.28 3.53
C SER A 2 -3.04 -12.23 2.76
N GLN A 3 -3.02 -13.51 3.16
CA GLN A 3 -2.36 -14.58 2.39
C GLN A 3 -3.03 -14.87 1.03
N TRP A 4 -4.24 -14.35 0.80
CA TRP A 4 -4.95 -14.50 -0.47
C TRP A 4 -4.60 -13.39 -1.47
N GLY A 5 -4.36 -12.18 -0.96
CA GLY A 5 -4.22 -11.00 -1.80
C GLY A 5 -4.04 -9.71 -1.02
N ILE A 6 -4.09 -8.62 -1.78
CA ILE A 6 -3.98 -7.26 -1.27
C ILE A 6 -5.25 -6.49 -1.60
N GLY A 7 -5.50 -5.45 -0.83
CA GLY A 7 -6.55 -4.50 -1.14
C GLY A 7 -6.41 -3.23 -0.33
N PHE A 8 -7.02 -2.16 -0.83
CA PHE A 8 -7.13 -0.89 -0.16
C PHE A 8 -8.50 -0.26 -0.48
N VAL A 9 -8.87 0.75 0.31
CA VAL A 9 -10.09 1.54 0.09
C VAL A 9 -9.69 3.00 -0.12
N MET A 10 -10.19 3.60 -1.19
CA MET A 10 -9.99 5.01 -1.53
C MET A 10 -11.32 5.60 -1.96
N ASP A 11 -11.74 6.70 -1.33
CA ASP A 11 -12.99 7.40 -1.64
C ASP A 11 -14.23 6.49 -1.65
N GLY A 12 -14.32 5.59 -0.67
CA GLY A 12 -15.40 4.60 -0.56
C GLY A 12 -15.35 3.45 -1.58
N LEU A 13 -14.45 3.51 -2.57
CA LEU A 13 -14.20 2.43 -3.51
C LEU A 13 -13.17 1.46 -2.96
N TRP A 14 -13.51 0.17 -3.00
CA TRP A 14 -12.60 -0.93 -2.74
C TRP A 14 -11.84 -1.35 -3.99
N PHE A 15 -10.54 -1.55 -3.84
CA PHE A 15 -9.67 -2.13 -4.84
C PHE A 15 -8.99 -3.35 -4.23
N ALA A 16 -9.09 -4.50 -4.90
CA ALA A 16 -8.53 -5.74 -4.38
C ALA A 16 -8.04 -6.64 -5.52
N TRP A 17 -6.93 -7.33 -5.25
CA TRP A 17 -6.31 -8.27 -6.17
C TRP A 17 -5.93 -9.54 -5.43
N LYS A 18 -6.23 -10.68 -6.07
CA LYS A 18 -5.75 -11.99 -5.62
C LYS A 18 -4.32 -12.20 -6.12
N PHE A 19 -3.46 -12.78 -5.29
CA PHE A 19 -2.15 -13.23 -5.75
C PHE A 19 -2.28 -14.32 -6.82
N ALA A 20 -1.41 -14.25 -7.84
CA ALA A 20 -1.32 -15.29 -8.85
C ALA A 20 -0.99 -16.64 -8.21
N ASP A 21 -1.56 -17.72 -8.73
CA ASP A 21 -1.33 -19.06 -8.17
C ASP A 21 0.16 -19.43 -8.18
N SER A 22 0.96 -18.92 -9.13
CA SER A 22 2.41 -19.09 -9.19
C SER A 22 3.16 -18.51 -7.97
N ILE A 23 2.70 -17.39 -7.41
CA ILE A 23 3.25 -16.79 -6.19
C ILE A 23 2.89 -17.66 -4.98
N ILE A 24 1.64 -18.14 -4.95
CA ILE A 24 1.11 -19.01 -3.90
C ILE A 24 1.83 -20.38 -3.91
N THR A 25 2.13 -20.95 -5.07
CA THR A 25 2.80 -22.25 -5.18
C THR A 25 4.29 -22.17 -4.83
N THR A 26 4.95 -21.04 -5.13
CA THR A 26 6.38 -20.85 -4.85
C THR A 26 6.64 -20.64 -3.36
N HIS A 27 5.71 -20.00 -2.64
CA HIS A 27 5.88 -19.72 -1.22
C HIS A 27 5.00 -20.56 -0.29
N SER A 28 4.13 -21.45 -0.78
CA SER A 28 3.01 -22.00 0.00
C SER A 28 2.12 -20.89 0.62
N ARG A 29 0.80 -21.08 0.62
CA ARG A 29 -0.15 -20.06 1.13
C ARG A 29 0.18 -19.56 2.55
N SER A 30 0.72 -20.44 3.39
CA SER A 30 1.10 -20.16 4.78
C SER A 30 2.39 -19.36 4.97
N GLN A 31 3.21 -19.14 3.93
CA GLN A 31 4.47 -18.37 4.06
C GLN A 31 4.45 -17.03 3.32
N ILE A 32 3.31 -16.58 2.80
CA ILE A 32 3.19 -15.18 2.38
C ILE A 32 3.25 -14.31 3.64
N ASP A 33 4.39 -13.65 3.82
CA ASP A 33 4.64 -12.74 4.92
C ASP A 33 3.59 -11.61 4.89
N SER A 34 2.79 -11.52 5.96
CA SER A 34 1.68 -10.56 6.02
C SER A 34 2.16 -9.11 6.01
N ASN A 35 3.35 -8.86 6.57
CA ASN A 35 3.98 -7.53 6.53
C ASN A 35 4.39 -7.16 5.09
N TRP A 36 4.97 -8.09 4.34
CA TRP A 36 5.30 -7.91 2.92
C TRP A 36 4.04 -7.67 2.08
N ALA A 37 3.00 -8.48 2.24
CA ALA A 37 1.74 -8.34 1.50
C ALA A 37 1.08 -6.99 1.81
N GLU A 38 1.14 -6.54 3.05
CA GLU A 38 0.57 -5.26 3.43
C GLU A 38 1.41 -4.06 2.98
N MET A 39 2.74 -4.19 2.97
CA MET A 39 3.60 -3.18 2.35
C MET A 39 3.36 -3.07 0.84
N LEU A 40 3.13 -4.19 0.17
CA LEU A 40 2.74 -4.20 -1.24
C LEU A 40 1.38 -3.53 -1.46
N ALA A 41 0.44 -3.69 -0.52
CA ALA A 41 -0.84 -2.98 -0.58
C ALA A 41 -0.66 -1.46 -0.49
N VAL A 42 0.29 -0.98 0.32
CA VAL A 42 0.66 0.45 0.37
C VAL A 42 1.26 0.91 -0.96
N GLU A 43 2.19 0.16 -1.54
CA GLU A 43 2.80 0.50 -2.83
C GLU A 43 1.76 0.62 -3.95
N VAL A 44 0.87 -0.36 -4.07
CA VAL A 44 -0.18 -0.36 -5.10
C VAL A 44 -1.20 0.76 -4.86
N GLY A 45 -1.54 1.04 -3.60
CA GLY A 45 -2.40 2.16 -3.23
C GLY A 45 -1.78 3.50 -3.61
N LEU A 46 -0.51 3.72 -3.27
CA LEU A 46 0.24 4.93 -3.60
C LEU A 46 0.30 5.14 -5.12
N LEU A 47 0.66 4.09 -5.88
CA LEU A 47 0.70 4.14 -7.34
C LEU A 47 -0.66 4.52 -7.93
N THR A 48 -1.74 3.97 -7.39
CA THR A 48 -3.11 4.25 -7.87
C THR A 48 -3.49 5.72 -7.62
N VAL A 49 -3.22 6.23 -6.41
CA VAL A 49 -3.52 7.63 -6.06
C VAL A 49 -2.71 8.59 -6.95
N ILE A 50 -1.40 8.34 -7.10
CA ILE A 50 -0.52 9.16 -7.94
C ILE A 50 -1.00 9.14 -9.39
N HIS A 51 -1.32 7.96 -9.94
CA HIS A 51 -1.85 7.85 -11.30
C HIS A 51 -3.16 8.64 -11.47
N TRP A 52 -4.07 8.55 -10.52
CA TRP A 52 -5.34 9.28 -10.56
C TRP A 52 -5.12 10.80 -10.49
N VAL A 53 -4.34 11.26 -9.51
CA VAL A 53 -4.09 12.69 -9.28
C VAL A 53 -3.28 13.31 -10.41
N CYS A 54 -2.14 12.72 -10.76
CA CYS A 54 -1.23 13.26 -11.78
C CYS A 54 -1.71 12.98 -13.20
N GLY A 55 -2.34 11.84 -13.45
CA GLY A 55 -2.75 11.38 -14.77
C GLY A 55 -4.12 11.88 -15.21
N VAL A 56 -5.07 12.00 -14.28
CA VAL A 56 -6.46 12.41 -14.56
C VAL A 56 -6.65 13.88 -14.18
N ILE A 57 -6.47 14.22 -12.90
CA ILE A 57 -6.86 15.55 -12.38
C ILE A 57 -5.96 16.68 -12.91
N ARG A 58 -4.64 16.49 -12.94
CA ARG A 58 -3.71 17.53 -13.46
C ARG A 58 -3.90 17.80 -14.96
N LYS A 59 -4.30 16.80 -15.76
CA LYS A 59 -4.55 16.98 -17.20
C LYS A 59 -5.81 17.82 -17.47
N GLU A 60 -6.75 17.82 -16.53
CA GLU A 60 -7.97 18.63 -16.61
C GLU A 60 -7.75 20.08 -16.13
N GLY A 61 -6.50 20.48 -15.87
CA GLY A 61 -6.13 21.86 -15.50
C GLY A 61 -6.24 22.16 -14.01
N GLY A 62 -6.35 21.14 -13.15
CA GLY A 62 -6.34 21.31 -11.69
C GLY A 62 -4.96 21.71 -11.17
N ASP A 63 -4.89 22.85 -10.48
CA ASP A 63 -3.67 23.32 -9.82
C ASP A 63 -3.49 22.57 -8.49
N LEU A 64 -2.80 21.43 -8.55
CA LEU A 64 -2.55 20.57 -7.40
C LEU A 64 -1.26 21.00 -6.69
N LYS A 65 -1.41 21.53 -5.47
CA LYS A 65 -0.33 21.71 -4.49
C LYS A 65 0.30 20.36 -4.11
N SER A 66 1.33 20.39 -3.26
CA SER A 66 1.98 19.19 -2.68
C SER A 66 0.93 18.16 -2.26
N LEU A 67 1.13 16.91 -2.66
CA LEU A 67 0.15 15.85 -2.45
C LEU A 67 0.43 15.15 -1.12
N GLU A 68 -0.46 15.33 -0.16
CA GLU A 68 -0.41 14.61 1.13
C GLU A 68 -1.27 13.34 1.03
N ILE A 69 -0.66 12.19 1.33
CA ILE A 69 -1.35 10.90 1.36
C ILE A 69 -1.26 10.31 2.75
N LEU A 70 -2.43 10.11 3.38
CA LEU A 70 -2.57 9.41 4.64
C LEU A 70 -3.00 7.96 4.41
N VAL A 71 -2.12 7.02 4.73
CA VAL A 71 -2.42 5.59 4.71
C VAL A 71 -2.82 5.13 6.11
N ARG A 72 -3.98 4.48 6.21
CA ARG A 72 -4.46 3.83 7.43
C ARG A 72 -4.23 2.32 7.31
N SER A 73 -3.50 1.74 8.25
CA SER A 73 -3.18 0.31 8.27
C SER A 73 -3.29 -0.22 9.70
N ASP A 74 -3.76 -1.45 9.86
CA ASP A 74 -3.81 -2.15 11.15
C ASP A 74 -2.51 -2.89 11.48
N ASN A 75 -1.53 -2.85 10.57
CA ASN A 75 -0.24 -3.49 10.74
C ASN A 75 0.84 -2.53 11.25
N THR A 76 1.12 -2.67 12.54
CA THR A 76 2.15 -1.88 13.23
C THR A 76 3.55 -2.05 12.63
N GLY A 77 3.85 -3.20 12.00
CA GLY A 77 5.13 -3.45 11.34
C GLY A 77 5.31 -2.56 10.12
N VAL A 78 4.27 -2.46 9.28
CA VAL A 78 4.27 -1.60 8.08
C VAL A 78 4.32 -0.12 8.46
N VAL A 79 3.49 0.30 9.42
CA VAL A 79 3.50 1.69 9.93
C VAL A 79 4.89 2.09 10.40
N LYS A 80 5.51 1.29 11.27
CA LYS A 80 6.86 1.57 11.80
C LYS A 80 7.93 1.54 10.72
N ALA A 81 7.84 0.62 9.75
CA ALA A 81 8.83 0.51 8.68
C ALA A 81 8.85 1.77 7.81
N ILE A 82 7.67 2.30 7.45
CA ILE A 82 7.55 3.52 6.65
C ILE A 82 7.99 4.74 7.44
N GLU A 83 7.54 4.90 8.70
CA GLU A 83 7.95 6.00 9.57
C GLU A 83 9.47 6.05 9.79
N ARG A 84 10.10 4.87 9.97
CA ARG A 84 11.55 4.75 10.15
C ARG A 84 12.33 4.75 8.86
N ARG A 85 11.64 4.65 7.71
CA ARG A 85 12.24 4.44 6.38
C ARG A 85 13.18 3.23 6.32
N HIS A 86 12.94 2.21 7.16
CA HIS A 86 13.78 1.02 7.27
C HIS A 86 13.04 -0.19 7.86
N THR A 87 13.39 -1.38 7.36
CA THR A 87 13.04 -2.68 7.92
C THR A 87 14.21 -3.66 7.80
N ASN A 88 14.30 -4.62 8.72
CA ASN A 88 15.35 -5.64 8.72
C ASN A 88 15.05 -6.81 7.78
N HIS A 89 13.88 -6.82 7.13
CA HIS A 89 13.49 -7.89 6.21
C HIS A 89 13.77 -7.46 4.76
N PRO A 90 14.68 -8.12 4.02
CA PRO A 90 15.13 -7.66 2.69
C PRO A 90 13.99 -7.43 1.69
N LEU A 91 13.06 -8.38 1.57
CA LEU A 91 11.92 -8.25 0.65
C LEU A 91 10.99 -7.08 0.98
N GLN A 92 10.82 -6.77 2.26
CA GLN A 92 10.02 -5.61 2.68
C GLN A 92 10.81 -4.31 2.42
N GLN A 93 12.13 -4.33 2.67
CA GLN A 93 13.00 -3.18 2.40
C GLN A 93 13.01 -2.81 0.92
N ASP A 94 12.95 -3.80 0.02
CA ASP A 94 12.87 -3.56 -1.42
C ASP A 94 11.55 -2.89 -1.84
N ILE A 95 10.41 -3.29 -1.26
CA ILE A 95 9.14 -2.58 -1.45
C ILE A 95 9.22 -1.16 -0.88
N LEU A 96 9.72 -1.04 0.35
CA LEU A 96 9.83 0.24 1.05
C LEU A 96 10.66 1.25 0.26
N ARG A 97 11.78 0.83 -0.34
CA ARG A 97 12.57 1.72 -1.21
C ARG A 97 11.72 2.23 -2.38
N ARG A 98 11.00 1.35 -3.09
CA ARG A 98 10.13 1.77 -4.20
C ARG A 98 9.03 2.73 -3.77
N ILE A 99 8.44 2.52 -2.58
CA ILE A 99 7.47 3.45 -1.99
C ILE A 99 8.10 4.84 -1.76
N LEU A 100 9.29 4.88 -1.15
CA LEU A 100 9.97 6.14 -0.82
C LEU A 100 10.47 6.85 -2.07
N ASP A 101 11.00 6.12 -3.04
CA ASP A 101 11.44 6.65 -4.34
C ASP A 101 10.24 7.25 -5.08
N MET A 102 9.12 6.51 -5.17
CA MET A 102 7.89 6.99 -5.80
C MET A 102 7.31 8.23 -5.09
N ALA A 103 7.35 8.26 -3.75
CA ALA A 103 6.91 9.43 -3.01
C ALA A 103 7.81 10.66 -3.29
N GLY A 104 9.13 10.46 -3.35
CA GLY A 104 10.09 11.52 -3.66
C GLY A 104 9.99 12.04 -5.11
N GLU A 105 9.85 11.14 -6.09
CA GLU A 105 9.71 11.48 -7.50
C GLU A 105 8.48 12.34 -7.80
N HIS A 106 7.41 12.15 -7.03
CA HIS A 106 6.13 12.83 -7.21
C HIS A 106 5.85 13.96 -6.21
N ASP A 107 6.83 14.30 -5.36
CA ASP A 107 6.67 15.30 -4.28
C ASP A 107 5.44 15.02 -3.39
N VAL A 108 5.34 13.76 -2.98
CA VAL A 108 4.25 13.24 -2.14
C VAL A 108 4.71 13.13 -0.70
N GLU A 109 3.95 13.74 0.21
CA GLU A 109 4.10 13.51 1.63
C GLU A 109 3.28 12.28 2.04
N LEU A 110 3.95 11.15 2.21
CA LEU A 110 3.34 9.91 2.69
C LEU A 110 3.37 9.85 4.21
N THR A 111 2.18 9.80 4.83
CA THR A 111 1.99 9.64 6.27
C THR A 111 1.26 8.35 6.60
N MET A 112 1.59 7.75 7.73
CA MET A 112 0.98 6.51 8.21
C MET A 112 0.17 6.78 9.48
N LYS A 113 -0.97 6.11 9.61
CA LYS A 113 -1.73 6.04 10.86
C LYS A 113 -2.13 4.62 11.15
N TRP A 114 -1.73 4.13 12.31
CA TRP A 114 -2.24 2.86 12.80
C TRP A 114 -3.73 2.98 13.14
N ILE A 115 -4.53 1.98 12.74
CA ILE A 115 -5.94 1.83 13.09
C ILE A 115 -6.22 0.42 13.62
N SER A 116 -7.34 0.21 14.29
CA SER A 116 -7.73 -1.15 14.68
C SER A 116 -8.18 -1.97 13.47
N SER A 117 -7.98 -3.29 13.48
CA SER A 117 -8.46 -4.17 12.40
C SER A 117 -9.98 -4.10 12.20
N THR A 118 -10.76 -3.82 13.25
CA THR A 118 -12.22 -3.64 13.14
C THR A 118 -12.60 -2.38 12.39
N ASP A 119 -11.73 -1.38 12.35
CA ASP A 119 -11.92 -0.14 11.61
C ASP A 119 -11.32 -0.21 10.19
N ASN A 120 -10.56 -1.27 9.87
CA ASN A 120 -9.93 -1.43 8.57
C ASN A 120 -10.91 -1.97 7.52
N LEU A 121 -11.53 -1.06 6.76
CA LEU A 121 -12.45 -1.41 5.67
C LEU A 121 -11.81 -2.28 4.58
N ALA A 122 -10.47 -2.29 4.45
CA ALA A 122 -9.75 -3.07 3.47
C ALA A 122 -9.51 -4.54 3.88
N ASP A 123 -9.82 -4.92 5.13
CA ASP A 123 -9.58 -6.29 5.62
C ASP A 123 -10.39 -7.33 4.83
N LYS A 124 -11.72 -7.18 4.76
CA LYS A 124 -12.59 -8.09 4.00
C LYS A 124 -12.25 -8.10 2.49
N PRO A 125 -12.14 -6.95 1.80
CA PRO A 125 -11.73 -6.91 0.39
C PRO A 125 -10.44 -7.69 0.10
N SER A 126 -9.43 -7.60 0.99
CA SER A 126 -8.13 -8.23 0.76
C SER A 126 -8.15 -9.77 0.82
N ARG A 127 -9.27 -10.38 1.20
CA ARG A 127 -9.43 -11.83 1.36
C ARG A 127 -10.17 -12.50 0.20
N GLY A 128 -10.63 -11.73 -0.79
CA GLY A 128 -11.48 -12.21 -1.88
C GLY A 128 -12.94 -12.18 -1.49
#